data_AF-A0A954N4Z2-F1
#
_entry.id   AF-A0A954N4Z2-F1
#
_cell.length_a   1.000
_cell.length_b   1.000
_cell.length_c   1.000
_cell.angle_alpha   90.00
_cell.angle_beta   90.00
_cell.angle_gamma   90.00
#
_symmetry.space_group_name_H-M   'P 1'
#
loop_
_entity.id
_entity.type
_entity.pdbx_description
1 polymer ?
#
loop_
_entity_poly.entity_id
_entity_poly.type
_entity_poly.pdbx_seq_one_letter_code
_entity_poly.pdbx_strand_id
1 'polypeptide(L)'
;VISSCGLDSYLDYYDGNPKNWDPEKGWCQTRYMLKLADYKGRLADIPFDFHEMIAALAPRHVLIVAPTQDSNFRADSVDRIAAAARPIYKLLGHEDRLQVEHPDCDHDFPPAMRETAFKLIDNTLQPN
;
A
#
# COMPACT_ATOMS: atom_id res chain seq x y z
N VAL A 1 6.82 -9.64 -1.35
CA VAL A 1 5.62 -8.96 -1.92
C VAL A 1 6.08 -7.62 -2.41
N ILE A 2 5.60 -7.21 -3.59
CA ILE A 2 5.96 -5.92 -4.18
C ILE A 2 4.66 -5.24 -4.56
N SER A 3 4.48 -4.00 -4.10
CA SER A 3 3.38 -3.13 -4.49
C SER A 3 3.99 -1.89 -5.15
N SER A 4 3.50 -1.50 -6.31
CA SER A 4 3.87 -0.25 -6.98
C SER A 4 2.60 0.51 -7.27
N CYS A 5 2.50 1.75 -6.80
CA CYS A 5 1.35 2.62 -7.01
C CYS A 5 0.02 1.93 -6.64
N GLY A 6 -0.01 1.23 -5.49
CA GLY A 6 -1.06 0.27 -5.18
C GLY A 6 -1.90 0.57 -3.95
N LEU A 7 -1.52 1.56 -3.14
CA LEU A 7 -2.21 1.84 -1.88
C LEU A 7 -1.90 3.23 -1.31
N ASP A 8 -2.86 3.74 -0.56
CA ASP A 8 -2.78 4.71 0.53
C ASP A 8 -3.89 4.36 1.54
N SER A 9 -4.07 5.12 2.62
CA SER A 9 -5.16 4.86 3.55
C SER A 9 -6.51 5.09 2.86
N TYR A 10 -7.51 4.29 3.20
CA TYR A 10 -8.89 4.56 2.76
C TYR A 10 -9.37 5.98 3.13
N LEU A 11 -8.87 6.58 4.21
CA LEU A 11 -9.19 7.96 4.60
C LEU A 11 -8.50 8.99 3.70
N ASP A 12 -7.33 8.66 3.17
CA ASP A 12 -6.50 9.54 2.35
C ASP A 12 -6.82 9.43 0.85
N TYR A 13 -7.38 8.29 0.43
CA TYR A 13 -7.74 8.00 -0.96
C TYR A 13 -8.69 9.06 -1.55
N TYR A 14 -8.16 9.90 -2.45
CA TYR A 14 -8.82 11.11 -2.96
C TYR A 14 -9.48 11.97 -1.86
N ASP A 15 -8.79 12.17 -0.74
CA ASP A 15 -9.27 12.93 0.43
C ASP A 15 -10.62 12.41 0.97
N GLY A 16 -10.89 11.11 0.81
CA GLY A 16 -12.16 10.49 1.20
C GLY A 16 -13.37 10.96 0.38
N ASN A 17 -13.16 11.54 -0.81
CA ASN A 17 -14.22 12.10 -1.65
C ASN A 17 -15.35 11.08 -1.87
N PRO A 18 -16.59 11.36 -1.40
CA PRO A 18 -17.69 10.38 -1.44
C PRO A 18 -18.01 9.81 -2.83
N LYS A 19 -17.69 10.53 -3.91
CA LYS A 19 -17.90 10.05 -5.29
C LYS A 19 -17.05 8.81 -5.63
N ASN A 20 -15.91 8.64 -4.97
CA ASN A 20 -15.04 7.47 -5.15
C ASN A 20 -15.48 6.24 -4.34
N TRP A 21 -16.51 6.40 -3.52
CA TRP A 21 -17.09 5.36 -2.67
C TRP A 21 -18.49 4.93 -3.12
N ASP A 22 -18.91 5.34 -4.32
CA ASP A 22 -20.07 4.77 -4.99
C ASP A 22 -19.77 3.37 -5.56
N PRO A 23 -20.77 2.49 -5.71
CA PRO A 23 -20.60 1.21 -6.40
C PRO A 23 -19.91 1.38 -7.76
N GLU A 24 -18.97 0.49 -8.08
CA GLU A 24 -18.16 0.52 -9.30
C GLU A 24 -17.22 1.73 -9.44
N LYS A 25 -16.94 2.46 -8.35
CA LYS A 25 -15.90 3.50 -8.26
C LYS A 25 -14.80 3.10 -7.28
N GLY A 26 -13.59 3.60 -7.51
CA GLY A 26 -12.45 3.42 -6.61
C GLY A 26 -12.29 1.97 -6.12
N TRP A 27 -12.19 1.80 -4.81
CA TRP A 27 -12.12 0.49 -4.14
C TRP A 27 -13.46 -0.29 -4.10
N CYS A 28 -14.58 0.36 -4.40
CA CYS A 28 -15.94 -0.18 -4.37
C CYS A 28 -16.37 -0.89 -5.67
N GLN A 29 -15.42 -1.40 -6.45
CA GLN A 29 -15.71 -2.17 -7.67
C GLN A 29 -15.92 -3.64 -7.36
N THR A 30 -16.72 -4.35 -8.16
CA THR A 30 -16.93 -5.80 -8.01
C THR A 30 -15.62 -6.59 -8.07
N ARG A 31 -14.61 -6.11 -8.81
CA ARG A 31 -13.26 -6.70 -8.87
C ARG A 31 -12.40 -6.47 -7.62
N TYR A 32 -12.80 -5.53 -6.76
CA TYR A 32 -12.10 -5.18 -5.53
C TYR A 32 -12.99 -5.55 -4.34
N MET A 33 -13.63 -4.57 -3.69
CA MET A 33 -14.46 -4.80 -2.52
C MET A 33 -15.73 -3.93 -2.58
N LEU A 34 -16.73 -4.39 -3.34
CA LEU A 34 -18.00 -3.67 -3.53
C LEU A 34 -18.66 -3.21 -2.20
N LYS A 35 -18.52 -4.00 -1.13
CA LYS A 35 -19.07 -3.68 0.20
C LYS A 35 -18.47 -2.44 0.87
N LEU A 36 -17.34 -1.92 0.39
CA LEU A 36 -16.80 -0.65 0.90
C LEU A 36 -17.75 0.54 0.61
N ALA A 37 -18.66 0.42 -0.37
CA ALA A 37 -19.66 1.43 -0.64
C ALA A 37 -20.63 1.66 0.54
N ASP A 38 -20.83 0.65 1.40
CA ASP A 38 -21.67 0.75 2.60
C ASP A 38 -21.07 1.68 3.68
N TYR A 39 -19.81 2.08 3.51
CA TYR A 39 -19.09 3.00 4.39
C TYR A 39 -18.97 4.42 3.82
N LYS A 40 -19.63 4.72 2.69
CA LYS A 40 -19.66 6.07 2.11
C LYS A 40 -20.11 7.11 3.15
N GLY A 41 -19.28 8.14 3.35
CA GLY A 41 -19.53 9.21 4.33
C GLY A 41 -19.15 8.85 5.79
N ARG A 42 -18.65 7.63 6.02
CA ARG A 42 -18.25 7.11 7.33
C ARG A 42 -17.02 6.19 7.21
N LEU A 43 -16.03 6.62 6.43
CA LEU A 43 -14.84 5.82 6.10
C LEU A 43 -14.06 5.37 7.35
N ALA A 44 -14.09 6.16 8.43
CA ALA A 44 -13.49 5.81 9.71
C ALA A 44 -14.14 4.59 10.40
N ASP A 45 -15.35 4.21 9.99
CA ASP A 45 -16.04 3.01 10.49
C ASP A 45 -15.60 1.74 9.73
N ILE A 46 -14.81 1.85 8.64
CA ILE A 46 -14.26 0.68 7.95
C ILE A 46 -13.39 -0.08 8.97
N PRO A 47 -13.61 -1.38 9.19
CA PRO A 47 -13.03 -2.10 10.32
C PRO A 47 -11.55 -2.48 10.13
N PHE A 48 -10.94 -2.06 9.01
CA PHE A 48 -9.52 -2.24 8.75
C PHE A 48 -9.01 -1.20 7.75
N ASP A 49 -7.70 -1.01 7.70
CA ASP A 49 -7.03 -0.21 6.67
C ASP A 49 -5.67 -0.82 6.28
N PHE A 50 -4.97 -0.19 5.34
CA PHE A 50 -3.75 -0.75 4.75
C PHE A 50 -2.61 -0.96 5.75
N HIS A 51 -2.53 -0.21 6.84
CA HIS A 51 -1.51 -0.45 7.88
C HIS A 51 -1.65 -1.84 8.52
N GLU A 52 -2.87 -2.30 8.78
CA GLU A 52 -3.13 -3.66 9.27
C GLU A 52 -2.89 -4.71 8.18
N MET A 53 -3.29 -4.41 6.93
CA MET A 53 -3.06 -5.31 5.81
C MET A 53 -1.57 -5.53 5.54
N ILE A 54 -0.74 -4.48 5.59
CA ILE A 54 0.72 -4.57 5.47
C ILE A 54 1.31 -5.27 6.69
N ALA A 55 0.87 -4.96 7.91
CA ALA A 55 1.33 -5.64 9.12
C ALA A 55 1.07 -7.16 9.08
N ALA A 56 -0.07 -7.59 8.53
CA ALA A 56 -0.42 -8.99 8.34
C ALA A 56 0.48 -9.72 7.32
N LEU A 57 1.31 -9.00 6.54
CA LEU A 57 2.30 -9.61 5.66
C LEU A 57 3.58 -10.03 6.39
N ALA A 58 3.81 -9.54 7.62
CA ALA A 58 4.99 -9.86 8.39
C ALA A 58 5.11 -11.38 8.65
N PRO A 59 6.34 -11.96 8.66
CA PRO A 59 7.63 -11.30 8.49
C PRO A 59 8.15 -11.39 7.04
N ARG A 60 7.27 -11.47 6.02
CA ARG A 60 7.70 -11.56 4.62
C ARG A 60 8.30 -10.22 4.18
N HIS A 61 9.29 -10.29 3.28
CA HIS A 61 9.80 -9.11 2.59
C HIS A 61 8.67 -8.41 1.82
N VAL A 62 8.51 -7.11 2.08
CA VAL A 62 7.54 -6.20 1.44
C VAL A 62 8.30 -4.96 0.97
N LEU A 63 8.16 -4.67 -0.32
CA LEU A 63 8.57 -3.40 -0.92
C LEU A 63 7.33 -2.67 -1.40
N ILE A 64 7.17 -1.42 -0.97
CA ILE A 64 6.14 -0.49 -1.46
C ILE A 64 6.84 0.61 -2.26
N VAL A 65 6.51 0.73 -3.55
CA VAL A 65 6.96 1.84 -4.40
C VAL A 65 5.80 2.83 -4.51
N ALA A 66 6.00 4.03 -3.98
CA ALA A 66 4.98 5.07 -3.86
C ALA A 66 5.50 6.37 -4.47
N PRO A 67 5.30 6.62 -5.78
CA PRO A 67 5.82 7.80 -6.44
C PRO A 67 5.31 9.11 -5.81
N THR A 68 6.15 10.15 -5.81
CA THR A 68 5.82 11.43 -5.16
C THR A 68 4.77 12.25 -5.91
N GLN A 69 4.60 12.02 -7.22
CA GLN A 69 3.65 12.74 -8.08
C GLN A 69 2.45 11.87 -8.50
N ASP A 70 2.22 10.74 -7.82
CA ASP A 70 1.08 9.88 -8.10
C ASP A 70 -0.25 10.61 -7.78
N SER A 71 -1.09 10.80 -8.80
CA SER A 71 -2.38 11.47 -8.66
C SER A 71 -3.47 10.59 -8.03
N ASN A 72 -3.20 9.29 -7.84
CA ASN A 72 -4.15 8.30 -7.35
C ASN A 72 -3.91 7.96 -5.88
N PHE A 73 -2.63 7.81 -5.47
CA PHE A 73 -2.23 7.41 -4.12
C PHE A 73 -1.17 8.34 -3.54
N ARG A 74 -1.26 8.64 -2.25
CA ARG A 74 -0.38 9.63 -1.61
C ARG A 74 0.85 9.00 -0.97
N ALA A 75 2.05 9.44 -1.37
CA ALA A 75 3.31 9.01 -0.78
C ALA A 75 3.39 9.20 0.75
N ASP A 76 2.91 10.34 1.27
CA ASP A 76 2.93 10.63 2.71
C ASP A 76 1.98 9.74 3.53
N SER A 77 0.90 9.25 2.91
CA SER A 77 0.01 8.25 3.51
C SER A 77 0.71 6.89 3.63
N VAL A 78 1.46 6.50 2.60
CA VAL A 78 2.27 5.26 2.60
C VAL A 78 3.30 5.28 3.72
N ASP A 79 3.96 6.41 3.98
CA ASP A 79 4.88 6.55 5.11
C ASP A 79 4.19 6.30 6.46
N ARG A 80 3.00 6.88 6.66
CA ARG A 80 2.21 6.65 7.89
C ARG A 80 1.79 5.18 8.03
N ILE A 81 1.36 4.56 6.93
CA ILE A 81 1.01 3.14 6.86
C ILE A 81 2.20 2.26 7.25
N ALA A 82 3.38 2.53 6.65
CA ALA A 82 4.59 1.76 6.92
C ALA A 82 5.05 1.93 8.37
N ALA A 83 5.01 3.16 8.89
CA ALA A 83 5.33 3.45 10.29
C ALA A 83 4.39 2.71 11.26
N ALA A 84 3.09 2.65 10.98
CA ALA A 84 2.12 1.93 11.79
C ALA A 84 2.23 0.40 11.70
N ALA A 85 2.67 -0.15 10.56
CA ALA A 85 2.88 -1.58 10.38
C ALA A 85 4.22 -2.11 10.94
N ARG A 86 5.25 -1.25 10.97
CA ARG A 86 6.63 -1.59 11.38
C ARG A 86 6.76 -2.25 12.77
N PRO A 87 5.96 -1.91 13.80
CA PRO A 87 6.01 -2.58 15.10
C PRO A 87 5.78 -4.09 15.02
N ILE A 88 4.92 -4.58 14.11
CA ILE A 88 4.67 -6.02 13.95
C ILE A 88 5.87 -6.72 13.29
N TYR A 89 6.49 -6.08 12.29
CA TYR A 89 7.74 -6.56 11.71
C TYR A 89 8.86 -6.64 12.76
N LYS A 90 8.98 -5.61 13.61
CA LYS A 90 9.94 -5.55 14.71
C LYS A 90 9.69 -6.63 15.77
N LEU A 91 8.43 -6.85 16.15
CA LEU A 91 8.04 -7.91 17.09
C LEU A 91 8.49 -9.29 16.60
N LEU A 92 8.45 -9.53 15.30
CA LEU A 92 8.88 -10.78 14.66
C LEU A 92 10.38 -10.79 14.30
N GLY A 93 11.16 -9.78 14.73
CA GLY A 93 12.62 -9.72 14.54
C GLY A 93 13.07 -9.36 13.12
N HIS A 94 12.19 -8.77 12.32
CA HIS A 94 12.41 -8.53 10.88
C HIS A 94 11.97 -7.12 10.44
N GLU A 95 12.29 -6.11 11.25
CA GLU A 95 11.92 -4.69 11.02
C GLU A 95 12.33 -4.14 9.63
N ASP A 96 13.46 -4.63 9.11
CA ASP A 96 14.09 -4.27 7.85
C ASP A 96 13.40 -4.85 6.61
N ARG A 97 12.48 -5.82 6.81
CA ARG A 97 11.74 -6.47 5.72
C ARG A 97 10.55 -5.66 5.21
N LEU A 98 10.25 -4.51 5.81
CA LEU A 98 9.28 -3.54 5.30
C LEU A 98 10.00 -2.29 4.77
N GLN A 99 10.02 -2.15 3.45
CA GLN A 99 10.72 -1.09 2.72
C GLN A 99 9.74 -0.24 1.91
N VAL A 100 10.01 1.06 1.85
CA VAL A 100 9.24 2.04 1.06
C VAL A 100 10.21 2.84 0.20
N GLU A 101 9.88 3.02 -1.06
CA GLU A 101 10.64 3.82 -2.03
C GLU A 101 9.74 4.87 -2.68
N HIS A 102 10.26 6.10 -2.83
CA HIS A 102 9.52 7.24 -3.38
C HIS A 102 10.23 7.82 -4.61
N PRO A 103 10.08 7.20 -5.81
CA PRO A 103 10.63 7.78 -7.02
C PRO A 103 9.93 9.10 -7.36
N ASP A 104 10.68 10.08 -7.86
CA ASP A 104 10.11 11.34 -8.36
C ASP A 104 9.54 11.14 -9.77
N CYS A 105 8.33 10.59 -9.82
CA CYS A 105 7.57 10.37 -11.04
C CYS A 105 6.06 10.33 -10.73
N ASP A 106 5.25 10.29 -11.79
CA ASP A 106 3.80 10.09 -11.71
C ASP A 106 3.46 8.63 -11.34
N HIS A 107 2.22 8.20 -11.59
CA HIS A 107 1.73 6.83 -11.39
C HIS A 107 2.40 5.81 -12.34
N ASP A 108 3.66 5.47 -12.07
CA ASP A 108 4.47 4.57 -12.89
C ASP A 108 5.41 3.71 -12.04
N PHE A 109 5.92 2.64 -12.64
CA PHE A 109 6.94 1.77 -12.07
C PHE A 109 8.23 1.90 -12.89
N PRO A 110 9.09 2.89 -12.59
CA PRO A 110 10.24 3.23 -13.44
C PRO A 110 11.32 2.11 -13.40
N PRO A 111 12.19 2.03 -14.43
CA PRO A 111 13.19 0.97 -14.54
C PRO A 111 14.04 0.75 -13.28
N ALA A 112 14.49 1.81 -12.62
CA ALA A 112 15.25 1.72 -11.38
C ALA A 112 14.48 0.99 -10.26
N MET A 113 13.19 1.25 -10.13
CA MET A 113 12.33 0.58 -9.14
C MET A 113 12.06 -0.88 -9.53
N ARG A 114 11.96 -1.20 -10.82
CA ARG A 114 11.90 -2.59 -11.31
C ARG A 114 13.16 -3.36 -10.94
N GLU A 115 14.33 -2.76 -11.11
CA GLU A 115 15.61 -3.37 -10.71
C GLU A 115 15.68 -3.61 -9.20
N THR A 116 15.25 -2.64 -8.38
CA THR A 116 15.16 -2.83 -6.92
C THR A 116 14.23 -4.00 -6.57
N ALA A 117 13.07 -4.06 -7.21
CA ALA A 117 12.11 -5.15 -7.04
C ALA A 117 12.67 -6.53 -7.44
N PHE A 118 13.33 -6.62 -8.59
CA PHE A 118 13.95 -7.86 -9.06
C PHE A 118 15.08 -8.31 -8.13
N LYS A 119 15.95 -7.39 -7.69
CA LYS A 119 17.00 -7.71 -6.69
C LYS A 119 16.41 -8.25 -5.40
N LEU A 120 15.30 -7.67 -4.91
CA LEU A 120 14.63 -8.18 -3.72
C LEU A 120 14.08 -9.59 -3.93
N ILE A 121 13.44 -9.85 -5.07
CA ILE A 121 12.93 -11.19 -5.43
C ILE A 121 14.09 -12.19 -5.49
N ASP A 122 15.14 -11.86 -6.23
CA ASP A 122 16.31 -12.72 -6.42
C ASP A 122 16.96 -13.05 -5.09
N ASN A 123 17.10 -12.09 -4.18
CA ASN A 123 17.69 -12.33 -2.86
C ASN A 123 16.78 -13.12 -1.91
N THR A 124 15.45 -13.06 -2.11
CA THR A 124 14.48 -13.68 -1.19
C THR A 124 14.10 -15.11 -1.61
N LEU A 125 14.07 -15.39 -2.92
CA LEU A 125 13.55 -16.65 -3.47
C LEU A 125 14.64 -17.61 -3.98
N GLN A 126 15.92 -17.37 -3.69
CA GLN A 126 16.97 -18.36 -4.00
C GLN A 126 16.58 -19.71 -3.41
N PRO A 127 16.67 -20.82 -4.18
CA PRO A 127 16.57 -22.14 -3.60
C PRO A 127 17.72 -22.36 -2.62
N ASN A 128 17.39 -22.93 -1.45
CA ASN A 128 18.38 -23.39 -0.48
C ASN A 128 19.29 -24.48 -1.08
#